data_AF-A0A8C3K277-F1
#
_entry.id   AF-A0A8C3K277-F1
#
_cell.length_a   1.000
_cell.length_b   1.000
_cell.length_c   1.000
_cell.angle_alpha   90.00
_cell.angle_beta   90.00
_cell.angle_gamma   90.00
#
_symmetry.space_group_name_H-M   'P 1'
#
loop_
_entity.id
_entity.type
_entity.pdbx_description
1 polymer ?
#
loop_
_entity_poly.entity_id
_entity_poly.type
_entity_poly.pdbx_seq_one_letter_code
_entity_poly.pdbx_strand_id
1 'polypeptide(L)'
;AIDRSGKPISSNYVKDLVVQRLGFDTRVTVLGHVQRGGTPSAFDRVLSSKMGMEAVMALLEATPDTPACVVSLSGNQSVRLPLMECVQVTKDVQKAMDEKRFEEAIQLRGRSFENNWNIYKLLAHQKPAQEKSPFSMAILNVGAPAAGMNAAVRSAVRIAICQGHTVYVVSDGFEGLSKGQVREVGWHDVAGWLGRGGSMLGTKRTLPKTCMEKIVENVRKFNIQALLVIGGFEAYEGVLQLVEARGQYEELCIIMCVIPATISNNVPGTDFSLGSDTAVNAAMESCDRIKQSASGTKRRVFIVETMGGYCGYLSTVTGIAVGADAAYVYEDPFTIHDLKANVEHLTDKMKTDIQRGLVLRNEKCHEHYTTEFLYNLYSSEGKGIFDCRINVLGHLQQGGAPTPFDRNYGTKLGVKAVLWMSEKLQEVYRKGRVFANSGDSACVIGLRKKVVAFSPVTELKKVTDFEHRLPQEQWWLNLRLMLKMLANYQISLTEYISGTMEHVTRRGPEEVRS
;
A
#
# COMPACT_ATOMS: atom_id res chain seq x y z
N ALA A 1 -9.03 26.85 -10.70
CA ALA A 1 -9.52 27.05 -9.33
C ALA A 1 -10.45 28.27 -9.33
N ILE A 2 -11.43 28.31 -8.43
CA ILE A 2 -12.36 29.44 -8.27
C ILE A 2 -12.44 29.83 -6.79
N ASP A 3 -12.79 31.08 -6.51
CA ASP A 3 -13.11 31.53 -5.16
C ASP A 3 -14.58 31.25 -4.80
N ARG A 4 -14.99 31.66 -3.60
CA ARG A 4 -16.38 31.48 -3.09
C ARG A 4 -17.43 32.24 -3.90
N SER A 5 -17.03 33.26 -4.66
CA SER A 5 -17.91 34.03 -5.52
C SER A 5 -18.05 33.43 -6.93
N GLY A 6 -17.23 32.43 -7.27
CA GLY A 6 -17.15 31.81 -8.59
C GLY A 6 -16.11 32.46 -9.50
N LYS A 7 -15.33 33.42 -9.00
CA LYS A 7 -14.31 34.10 -9.80
C LYS A 7 -13.08 33.19 -9.96
N PRO A 8 -12.50 33.08 -11.18
CA PRO A 8 -11.30 32.30 -11.39
C PRO A 8 -10.11 32.79 -10.56
N ILE A 9 -9.43 31.85 -9.91
CA ILE A 9 -8.14 32.06 -9.26
C ILE A 9 -7.06 31.52 -10.20
N SER A 10 -6.31 32.42 -10.85
CA SER A 10 -5.21 32.08 -11.75
C SER A 10 -3.90 31.86 -11.00
N SER A 11 -2.97 31.13 -11.60
CA SER A 11 -1.63 30.92 -11.01
C SER A 11 -0.85 32.23 -10.87
N ASN A 12 -1.03 33.19 -11.79
CA ASN A 12 -0.41 34.51 -11.71
C ASN A 12 -0.97 35.34 -10.56
N TYR A 13 -2.29 35.29 -10.33
CA TYR A 13 -2.90 35.96 -9.18
C TYR A 13 -2.28 35.49 -7.85
N VAL A 14 -2.05 34.18 -7.70
CA VAL A 14 -1.40 33.63 -6.50
C VAL A 14 0.07 34.06 -6.41
N LYS A 15 0.81 34.05 -7.52
CA LYS A 15 2.20 34.54 -7.59
C LYS A 15 2.29 35.99 -7.13
N ASP A 16 1.47 36.86 -7.70
CA ASP A 16 1.48 38.30 -7.42
C ASP A 16 1.15 38.56 -5.95
N LEU A 17 0.21 37.81 -5.37
CA LEU A 17 -0.12 37.89 -3.95
C LEU A 17 1.08 37.54 -3.06
N VAL A 18 1.81 36.46 -3.37
CA VAL A 18 2.98 36.03 -2.60
C VAL A 18 4.12 37.05 -2.71
N VAL A 19 4.40 37.56 -3.92
CA VAL A 19 5.44 38.56 -4.14
C VAL A 19 5.10 39.88 -3.43
N GLN A 20 3.89 40.41 -3.62
CA GLN A 20 3.52 41.72 -3.10
C GLN A 20 3.31 41.72 -1.58
N ARG A 21 2.76 40.64 -1.00
CA ARG A 21 2.45 40.60 0.44
C ARG A 21 3.54 39.99 1.30
N LEU A 22 4.31 39.03 0.76
CA LEU A 22 5.31 38.28 1.53
C LEU A 22 6.75 38.56 1.07
N GLY A 23 6.95 39.20 -0.09
CA GLY A 23 8.28 39.53 -0.60
C GLY A 23 9.11 38.34 -1.08
N PHE A 24 8.50 37.15 -1.26
CA PHE A 24 9.21 35.95 -1.67
C PHE A 24 9.36 35.84 -3.19
N ASP A 25 10.56 35.45 -3.64
CA ASP A 25 10.80 35.15 -5.05
C ASP A 25 9.96 33.95 -5.50
N THR A 26 9.02 34.20 -6.42
CA THR A 26 7.98 33.23 -6.78
C THR A 26 7.95 32.99 -8.30
N ARG A 27 7.80 31.73 -8.69
CA ARG A 27 7.71 31.28 -10.09
C ARG A 27 6.43 30.47 -10.29
N VAL A 28 5.88 30.55 -11.50
CA VAL A 28 4.71 29.76 -11.92
C VAL A 28 5.18 28.69 -12.88
N THR A 29 4.79 27.46 -12.61
CA THR A 29 5.03 26.31 -13.50
C THR A 29 3.69 25.70 -13.88
N VAL A 30 3.42 25.62 -15.19
CA VAL A 30 2.23 24.97 -15.73
C VAL A 30 2.68 23.68 -16.40
N LEU A 31 2.34 22.52 -15.81
CA LEU A 31 2.80 21.22 -16.30
C LEU A 31 2.24 20.88 -17.68
N GLY A 32 1.00 21.29 -17.99
CA GLY A 32 0.39 21.04 -19.30
C GLY A 32 0.20 19.55 -19.60
N HIS A 33 0.47 19.14 -20.84
CA HIS A 33 0.16 17.81 -21.37
C HIS A 33 1.04 16.67 -20.86
N VAL A 34 2.15 16.96 -20.17
CA VAL A 34 2.98 15.92 -19.54
C VAL A 34 2.20 15.10 -18.50
N GLN A 35 1.06 15.63 -18.03
CA GLN A 35 0.11 14.94 -17.15
C GLN A 35 -0.77 13.90 -17.86
N ARG A 36 -0.79 13.87 -19.20
CA ARG A 36 -1.59 12.92 -20.00
C ARG A 36 -0.74 11.84 -20.67
N GLY A 37 0.55 12.10 -20.88
CA GLY A 37 1.49 11.16 -21.48
C GLY A 37 2.17 10.26 -20.44
N GLY A 38 3.17 9.52 -20.90
CA GLY A 38 3.94 8.58 -20.06
C GLY A 38 3.35 7.17 -20.07
N THR A 39 4.17 6.23 -19.62
CA THR A 39 3.75 4.84 -19.47
C THR A 39 2.79 4.72 -18.27
N PRO A 40 1.65 3.99 -18.41
CA PRO A 40 0.73 3.80 -17.29
C PRO A 40 1.41 3.15 -16.09
N SER A 41 1.02 3.56 -14.88
CA SER A 41 1.50 2.96 -13.63
C SER A 41 1.06 1.50 -13.53
N ALA A 42 1.73 0.72 -12.66
CA ALA A 42 1.31 -0.65 -12.41
C ALA A 42 -0.15 -0.74 -11.94
N PHE A 43 -0.57 0.20 -11.09
CA PHE A 43 -1.96 0.30 -10.64
C PHE A 43 -2.91 0.49 -11.82
N ASP A 44 -2.64 1.45 -12.72
CA ASP A 44 -3.50 1.71 -13.88
C ASP A 44 -3.55 0.52 -14.84
N ARG A 45 -2.44 -0.17 -15.06
CA ARG A 45 -2.40 -1.38 -15.90
C ARG A 45 -3.26 -2.50 -15.31
N VAL A 46 -3.08 -2.81 -14.03
CA VAL A 46 -3.86 -3.87 -13.36
C VAL A 46 -5.33 -3.49 -13.29
N LEU A 47 -5.63 -2.23 -12.97
CA LEU A 47 -6.98 -1.69 -12.93
C LEU A 47 -7.68 -1.84 -14.29
N SER A 48 -7.04 -1.37 -15.36
CA SER A 48 -7.61 -1.41 -16.71
C SER A 48 -7.84 -2.83 -17.21
N SER A 49 -6.91 -3.76 -16.97
CA SER A 49 -7.08 -5.18 -17.27
C SER A 49 -8.28 -5.77 -16.52
N LYS A 50 -8.41 -5.47 -15.23
CA LYS A 50 -9.51 -5.96 -14.40
C LYS A 50 -10.86 -5.41 -14.84
N MET A 51 -10.92 -4.11 -15.14
CA MET A 51 -12.15 -3.46 -15.60
C MET A 51 -12.57 -3.95 -16.99
N GLY A 52 -11.60 -4.16 -17.89
CA GLY A 52 -11.85 -4.69 -19.22
C GLY A 52 -12.40 -6.12 -19.17
N MET A 53 -11.82 -6.98 -18.34
CA MET A 53 -12.33 -8.33 -18.10
C MET A 53 -13.76 -8.30 -17.56
N GLU A 54 -14.01 -7.50 -16.53
CA GLU A 54 -15.34 -7.39 -15.93
C GLU A 54 -16.38 -6.83 -16.92
N ALA A 55 -15.98 -5.92 -17.80
CA ALA A 55 -16.86 -5.38 -18.83
C ALA A 55 -17.29 -6.46 -19.83
N VAL A 56 -16.37 -7.36 -20.21
CA VAL A 56 -16.71 -8.51 -21.07
C VAL A 56 -17.67 -9.46 -20.34
N MET A 57 -17.42 -9.76 -19.07
CA MET A 57 -18.32 -10.61 -18.27
C MET A 57 -19.71 -9.98 -18.13
N ALA A 58 -19.78 -8.66 -17.94
CA ALA A 58 -21.03 -7.93 -17.91
C ALA A 58 -21.82 -8.04 -19.23
N LEU A 59 -21.14 -8.04 -20.38
CA LEU A 59 -21.78 -8.22 -21.69
C LEU A 59 -22.27 -9.66 -21.90
N LEU A 60 -21.51 -10.66 -21.46
CA LEU A 60 -21.87 -12.08 -21.58
C LEU A 60 -23.06 -12.46 -20.69
N GLU A 61 -23.17 -11.82 -19.52
CA GLU A 61 -24.25 -12.04 -18.55
C GLU A 61 -25.48 -11.14 -18.79
N ALA A 62 -25.39 -10.17 -19.70
CA ALA A 62 -26.46 -9.22 -19.94
C ALA A 62 -27.70 -9.88 -20.56
N THR A 63 -28.87 -9.57 -20.00
CA THR A 63 -30.19 -9.88 -20.55
C THR A 63 -30.81 -8.63 -21.19
N PRO A 64 -31.90 -8.75 -21.97
CA PRO A 64 -32.62 -7.59 -22.51
C PRO A 64 -33.05 -6.56 -21.45
N ASP A 65 -33.27 -7.01 -20.21
CA ASP A 65 -33.68 -6.16 -19.08
C ASP A 65 -32.49 -5.59 -18.28
N THR A 66 -31.26 -6.00 -18.61
CA THR A 66 -30.07 -5.52 -17.90
C THR A 66 -29.77 -4.07 -18.31
N PRO A 67 -29.77 -3.11 -17.36
CA PRO A 67 -29.50 -1.72 -17.69
C PRO A 67 -28.04 -1.52 -18.09
N ALA A 68 -27.78 -0.51 -18.92
CA ALA A 68 -26.42 -0.09 -19.23
C ALA A 68 -25.66 0.24 -17.94
N CYS A 69 -24.45 -0.30 -17.79
CA CYS A 69 -23.65 -0.16 -16.59
C CYS A 69 -22.24 0.37 -16.86
N VAL A 70 -21.62 0.86 -15.79
CA VAL A 70 -20.22 1.28 -15.71
C VAL A 70 -19.52 0.32 -14.78
N VAL A 71 -18.45 -0.30 -15.25
CA VAL A 71 -17.54 -1.04 -14.37
C VAL A 71 -16.76 -0.03 -13.55
N SER A 72 -16.66 -0.27 -12.25
CA SER A 72 -15.91 0.58 -11.31
C SER A 72 -15.25 -0.30 -10.24
N LEU A 73 -14.55 0.35 -9.30
CA LEU A 73 -14.00 -0.29 -8.11
C LEU A 73 -14.72 0.19 -6.85
N SER A 74 -15.00 -0.77 -5.96
CA SER A 74 -15.46 -0.52 -4.60
C SER A 74 -14.48 -1.15 -3.62
N GLY A 75 -13.56 -0.34 -3.08
CA GLY A 75 -12.36 -0.87 -2.44
C GLY A 75 -11.47 -1.59 -3.47
N ASN A 76 -11.14 -2.86 -3.22
CA ASN A 76 -10.35 -3.68 -4.14
C ASN A 76 -11.20 -4.60 -5.05
N GLN A 77 -12.53 -4.51 -4.98
CA GLN A 77 -13.45 -5.37 -5.74
C GLN A 77 -14.05 -4.62 -6.93
N SER A 78 -14.24 -5.36 -8.04
CA SER A 78 -14.93 -4.83 -9.21
C SER A 78 -16.42 -4.79 -8.94
N VAL A 79 -17.08 -3.70 -9.32
CA VAL A 79 -18.53 -3.53 -9.19
C VAL A 79 -19.10 -2.97 -10.49
N ARG A 80 -20.38 -3.26 -10.75
CA ARG A 80 -21.12 -2.70 -11.88
C ARG A 80 -22.13 -1.69 -11.36
N LEU A 81 -22.07 -0.46 -11.84
CA LEU A 81 -22.97 0.62 -11.41
C LEU A 81 -23.87 1.04 -12.58
N PRO A 82 -25.18 1.29 -12.37
CA PRO A 82 -26.04 1.81 -13.43
C PRO A 82 -25.49 3.11 -14.03
N LEU A 83 -25.35 3.15 -15.35
CA LEU A 83 -24.74 4.27 -16.07
C LEU A 83 -25.46 5.59 -15.77
N MET A 84 -26.79 5.55 -15.79
CA MET A 84 -27.61 6.75 -15.58
C MET A 84 -27.48 7.31 -14.16
N GLU A 85 -27.29 6.46 -13.15
CA GLU A 85 -27.03 6.90 -11.78
C GLU A 85 -25.67 7.60 -11.67
N CYS A 86 -24.63 7.05 -12.31
CA CYS A 86 -23.30 7.65 -12.33
C CYS A 86 -23.30 9.03 -13.01
N VAL A 87 -24.02 9.15 -14.13
CA VAL A 87 -24.21 10.43 -14.83
C VAL A 87 -24.95 11.43 -13.95
N GLN A 88 -25.99 10.99 -13.24
CA GLN A 88 -26.75 11.87 -12.37
C GLN A 88 -25.89 12.41 -11.22
N VAL A 89 -25.12 11.56 -10.54
CA VAL A 89 -24.22 12.01 -9.46
C VAL A 89 -23.19 13.03 -9.96
N THR A 90 -22.67 12.85 -11.18
CA THR A 90 -21.74 13.82 -11.79
C THR A 90 -22.41 15.17 -12.03
N LYS A 91 -23.67 15.19 -12.48
CA LYS A 91 -24.46 16.41 -12.63
C LYS A 91 -24.77 17.05 -11.28
N ASP A 92 -25.06 16.25 -10.26
CA ASP A 92 -25.34 16.74 -8.90
C ASP A 92 -24.13 17.47 -8.30
N VAL A 93 -22.90 16.98 -8.54
CA VAL A 93 -21.66 17.68 -8.15
C VAL A 93 -21.56 19.04 -8.82
N GLN A 94 -21.82 19.12 -10.13
CA GLN A 94 -21.76 20.39 -10.86
C GLN A 94 -22.82 21.37 -10.35
N LYS A 95 -24.05 20.90 -10.14
CA LYS A 95 -25.13 21.71 -9.56
C LYS A 95 -24.76 22.26 -8.18
N ALA A 96 -24.19 21.42 -7.31
CA ALA A 96 -23.74 21.86 -5.99
C ALA A 96 -22.62 22.92 -6.09
N MET A 97 -21.70 22.79 -7.05
CA MET A 97 -20.67 23.80 -7.32
C MET A 97 -21.26 25.12 -7.82
N ASP A 98 -22.21 25.09 -8.75
CA ASP A 98 -22.84 26.28 -9.33
C ASP A 98 -23.69 27.05 -8.29
N GLU A 99 -24.37 26.32 -7.41
CA GLU A 99 -25.15 26.85 -6.29
C GLU A 99 -24.28 27.20 -5.06
N LYS A 100 -22.95 27.09 -5.18
CA LYS A 100 -21.98 27.41 -4.11
C LYS A 100 -22.14 26.57 -2.83
N ARG A 101 -22.73 25.37 -2.94
CA ARG A 101 -22.85 24.36 -1.88
C ARG A 101 -21.57 23.49 -1.84
N PHE A 102 -20.44 24.10 -1.52
CA PHE A 102 -19.11 23.46 -1.65
C PHE A 102 -18.91 22.24 -0.74
N GLU A 103 -19.42 22.28 0.48
CA GLU A 103 -19.37 21.16 1.41
C GLU A 103 -20.09 19.93 0.83
N GLU A 104 -21.25 20.13 0.23
CA GLU A 104 -21.98 19.05 -0.45
C GLU A 104 -21.24 18.54 -1.68
N ALA A 105 -20.64 19.43 -2.48
CA ALA A 105 -19.82 19.03 -3.62
C ALA A 105 -18.62 18.16 -3.20
N ILE A 106 -18.04 18.39 -2.02
CA ILE A 106 -17.00 17.52 -1.44
C ILE A 106 -17.58 16.15 -1.06
N GLN A 107 -18.74 16.13 -0.42
CA GLN A 107 -19.40 14.88 0.00
C GLN A 107 -19.81 14.01 -1.19
N LEU A 108 -20.34 14.62 -2.26
CA LEU A 108 -20.73 13.94 -3.50
C LEU A 108 -19.55 13.32 -4.26
N ARG A 109 -18.31 13.80 -4.04
CA ARG A 109 -17.08 13.17 -4.58
C ARG A 109 -16.65 11.92 -3.80
N GLY A 110 -17.35 11.60 -2.71
CA GLY A 110 -17.19 10.38 -1.93
C GLY A 110 -16.24 10.49 -0.74
N ARG A 111 -16.35 9.51 0.16
CA ARG A 111 -15.64 9.46 1.45
C ARG A 111 -14.12 9.55 1.30
N SER A 112 -13.54 8.99 0.24
CA SER A 112 -12.09 9.04 0.01
C SER A 112 -11.61 10.47 -0.25
N PHE A 113 -12.33 11.22 -1.08
CA PHE A 113 -12.01 12.62 -1.40
C PHE A 113 -12.14 13.51 -0.15
N GLU A 114 -13.25 13.38 0.57
CA GLU A 114 -13.50 14.09 1.83
C GLU A 114 -12.42 13.83 2.88
N ASN A 115 -12.06 12.56 3.10
CA ASN A 115 -11.00 12.18 4.03
C ASN A 115 -9.64 12.79 3.64
N ASN A 116 -9.27 12.72 2.35
CA ASN A 116 -8.02 13.29 1.87
C ASN A 116 -7.99 14.82 2.03
N TRP A 117 -9.13 15.47 1.77
CA TRP A 117 -9.30 16.91 1.96
C TRP A 117 -9.14 17.32 3.44
N ASN A 118 -9.77 16.57 4.36
CA ASN A 118 -9.68 16.83 5.80
C ASN A 118 -8.25 16.62 6.32
N ILE A 119 -7.57 15.55 5.88
CA ILE A 119 -6.15 15.30 6.22
C ILE A 119 -5.25 16.41 5.68
N TYR A 120 -5.47 16.85 4.44
CA TYR A 120 -4.71 17.96 3.87
C TYR A 120 -4.89 19.25 4.69
N LYS A 121 -6.14 19.60 5.03
CA LYS A 121 -6.43 20.76 5.87
C LYS A 121 -5.74 20.69 7.23
N LEU A 122 -5.80 19.52 7.87
CA LEU A 122 -5.16 19.26 9.16
C LEU A 122 -3.64 19.53 9.07
N LEU A 123 -2.96 18.96 8.08
CA LEU A 123 -1.52 19.09 7.92
C LEU A 123 -1.06 20.47 7.40
N ALA A 124 -1.90 21.18 6.66
CA ALA A 124 -1.57 22.46 6.05
C ALA A 124 -1.89 23.67 6.95
N HIS A 125 -2.94 23.59 7.77
CA HIS A 125 -3.46 24.73 8.53
C HIS A 125 -3.34 24.61 10.04
N GLN A 126 -3.25 23.39 10.58
CA GLN A 126 -3.15 23.24 12.03
C GLN A 126 -1.75 23.65 12.50
N LYS A 127 -1.71 24.61 13.42
CA LYS A 127 -0.47 25.03 14.08
C LYS A 127 -0.12 24.03 15.19
N PRO A 128 1.17 23.91 15.55
CA PRO A 128 1.58 23.17 16.75
C PRO A 128 0.75 23.61 17.97
N ALA A 129 0.41 22.66 18.84
CA ALA A 129 -0.33 22.97 20.06
C ALA A 129 0.46 23.97 20.91
N GLN A 130 -0.25 24.93 21.50
CA GLN A 130 0.36 25.92 22.40
C GLN A 130 0.70 25.30 23.77
N GLU A 131 -0.08 24.32 24.20
CA GLU A 131 0.12 23.59 25.44
C GLU A 131 0.61 22.16 25.16
N LYS A 132 1.58 21.70 25.96
CA LYS A 132 2.03 20.31 25.91
C LYS A 132 1.01 19.42 26.62
N SER A 133 0.68 18.30 25.99
CA SER A 133 -0.09 17.24 26.62
C SER A 133 0.82 16.44 27.58
N PRO A 134 0.26 15.68 28.54
CA PRO A 134 1.05 14.84 29.44
C PRO A 134 1.64 13.60 28.76
N PHE A 135 1.43 13.45 27.44
CA PHE A 135 1.73 12.21 26.73
C PHE A 135 3.03 12.27 25.95
N SER A 136 3.74 11.13 25.94
CA SER A 136 4.91 10.94 25.11
C SER A 136 4.77 9.72 24.18
N MET A 137 5.24 9.86 22.95
CA MET A 137 5.13 8.85 21.90
C MET A 137 6.50 8.59 21.28
N ALA A 138 6.86 7.32 21.11
CA ALA A 138 8.04 6.90 20.37
C ALA A 138 7.65 6.31 19.01
N ILE A 139 8.40 6.68 17.97
CA ILE A 139 8.21 6.23 16.58
C ILE A 139 9.48 5.53 16.11
N LEU A 140 9.35 4.33 15.54
CA LEU A 140 10.49 3.55 15.06
C LEU A 140 10.17 2.70 13.82
N ASN A 141 11.20 2.37 13.04
CA ASN A 141 11.06 1.56 11.84
C ASN A 141 11.68 0.17 12.02
N VAL A 142 10.96 -0.90 11.65
CA VAL A 142 11.40 -2.30 11.83
C VAL A 142 11.25 -3.10 10.55
N GLY A 143 12.24 -3.94 10.24
CA GLY A 143 12.24 -4.81 9.07
C GLY A 143 13.16 -4.32 7.96
N ALA A 144 12.80 -4.65 6.71
CA ALA A 144 13.48 -4.14 5.53
C ALA A 144 12.95 -2.74 5.18
N PRO A 145 13.77 -1.85 4.61
CA PRO A 145 13.31 -0.55 4.16
C PRO A 145 12.25 -0.69 3.06
N ALA A 146 11.19 0.11 3.16
CA ALA A 146 10.13 0.18 2.18
C ALA A 146 9.80 1.65 1.87
N ALA A 147 9.47 1.93 0.62
CA ALA A 147 9.10 3.28 0.21
C ALA A 147 7.81 3.72 0.92
N GLY A 148 7.76 4.97 1.40
CA GLY A 148 6.59 5.49 2.14
C GLY A 148 6.74 5.46 3.68
N MET A 149 7.69 4.72 4.23
CA MET A 149 8.00 4.76 5.69
C MET A 149 8.26 6.19 6.17
N ASN A 150 9.08 6.95 5.45
CA ASN A 150 9.40 8.34 5.79
C ASN A 150 8.17 9.27 5.72
N ALA A 151 7.23 9.00 4.82
CA ALA A 151 5.98 9.75 4.74
C ALA A 151 5.08 9.48 5.96
N ALA A 152 5.02 8.22 6.39
CA ALA A 152 4.32 7.82 7.62
C ALA A 152 4.95 8.47 8.85
N VAL A 153 6.27 8.35 9.06
CA VAL A 153 6.99 9.00 10.17
C VAL A 153 6.74 10.50 10.18
N ARG A 154 6.95 11.18 9.03
CA ARG A 154 6.76 12.63 8.93
C ARG A 154 5.35 13.06 9.34
N SER A 155 4.34 12.36 8.85
CA SER A 155 2.95 12.71 9.13
C SER A 155 2.59 12.44 10.60
N ALA A 156 3.05 11.32 11.16
CA ALA A 156 2.86 10.98 12.57
C ALA A 156 3.52 12.03 13.50
N VAL A 157 4.80 12.37 13.27
CA VAL A 157 5.50 13.40 14.06
C VAL A 157 4.74 14.72 14.06
N ARG A 158 4.32 15.19 12.89
CA ARG A 158 3.61 16.47 12.77
C ARG A 158 2.28 16.47 13.50
N ILE A 159 1.48 15.41 13.35
CA ILE A 159 0.19 15.33 14.05
C ILE A 159 0.37 15.18 15.55
N ALA A 160 1.34 14.39 16.00
CA ALA A 160 1.58 14.21 17.43
C ALA A 160 2.00 15.54 18.10
N ILE A 161 2.83 16.35 17.43
CA ILE A 161 3.16 17.71 17.87
C ILE A 161 1.94 18.63 17.85
N CYS A 162 1.07 18.53 16.83
CA CYS A 162 -0.20 19.27 16.81
C CYS A 162 -1.16 18.87 17.94
N GLN A 163 -1.06 17.65 18.46
CA GLN A 163 -1.80 17.16 19.64
C GLN A 163 -1.10 17.51 20.97
N GLY A 164 0.05 18.21 20.92
CA GLY A 164 0.83 18.61 22.09
C GLY A 164 1.68 17.51 22.70
N HIS A 165 1.78 16.33 22.08
CA HIS A 165 2.56 15.21 22.60
C HIS A 165 4.07 15.50 22.50
N THR A 166 4.83 14.96 23.45
CA THR A 166 6.30 14.86 23.31
C THR A 166 6.62 13.70 22.38
N VAL A 167 7.38 13.94 21.31
CA VAL A 167 7.62 12.93 20.27
C VAL A 167 9.08 12.54 20.24
N TYR A 168 9.32 11.23 20.34
CA TYR A 168 10.62 10.62 20.19
C TYR A 168 10.69 9.82 18.90
N VAL A 169 11.85 9.87 18.24
CA VAL A 169 12.21 8.90 17.20
C VAL A 169 13.31 7.98 17.71
N VAL A 170 13.21 6.71 17.35
CA VAL A 170 14.21 5.71 17.72
C VAL A 170 14.96 5.27 16.48
N SER A 171 16.29 5.29 16.58
CA SER A 171 17.14 4.82 15.48
C SER A 171 17.18 3.29 15.45
N ASP A 172 17.32 2.68 14.27
CA ASP A 172 17.60 1.24 14.11
C ASP A 172 16.62 0.28 14.82
N GLY A 173 15.36 0.67 14.95
CA GLY A 173 14.28 -0.18 15.43
C GLY A 173 14.39 -0.56 16.92
N PHE A 174 13.96 -1.78 17.26
CA PHE A 174 13.99 -2.27 18.65
C PHE A 174 15.41 -2.38 19.21
N GLU A 175 16.40 -2.64 18.36
CA GLU A 175 17.80 -2.69 18.78
C GLU A 175 18.27 -1.33 19.27
N GLY A 176 18.00 -0.25 18.54
CA GLY A 176 18.35 1.09 19.01
C GLY A 176 17.53 1.52 20.21
N LEU A 177 16.26 1.07 20.35
CA LEU A 177 15.48 1.28 21.57
C LEU A 177 16.17 0.66 22.78
N SER A 178 16.65 -0.58 22.66
CA SER A 178 17.38 -1.28 23.72
C SER A 178 18.70 -0.60 24.09
N LYS A 179 19.33 0.10 23.14
CA LYS A 179 20.57 0.86 23.34
C LYS A 179 20.32 2.31 23.80
N GLY A 180 19.06 2.72 23.96
CA GLY A 180 18.71 4.09 24.33
C GLY A 180 18.95 5.13 23.23
N GLN A 181 18.98 4.73 21.95
CA GLN A 181 19.14 5.62 20.79
C GLN A 181 17.82 6.35 20.46
N VAL A 182 17.31 7.08 21.45
CA VAL A 182 16.03 7.78 21.43
C VAL A 182 16.30 9.29 21.38
N ARG A 183 15.68 9.99 20.43
CA ARG A 183 15.86 11.44 20.23
C ARG A 183 14.51 12.14 20.18
N GLU A 184 14.34 13.21 20.96
CA GLU A 184 13.17 14.09 20.82
C GLU A 184 13.24 14.85 19.49
N VAL A 185 12.09 14.96 18.80
CA VAL A 185 12.02 15.61 17.49
C VAL A 185 10.99 16.74 17.47
N GLY A 186 11.35 17.81 16.76
CA GLY A 186 10.48 18.92 16.43
C GLY A 186 9.89 18.84 15.03
N TRP A 187 9.04 19.82 14.71
CA TRP A 187 8.33 19.91 13.43
C TRP A 187 9.25 19.93 12.20
N HIS A 188 10.40 20.60 12.33
CA HIS A 188 11.34 20.82 11.24
C HIS A 188 12.28 19.64 10.98
N ASP A 189 12.48 18.74 11.96
CA ASP A 189 13.37 17.57 11.83
C ASP A 189 12.93 16.62 10.69
N VAL A 190 11.63 16.57 10.40
CA VAL A 190 11.04 15.71 9.37
C VAL A 190 10.74 16.46 8.06
N ALA A 191 11.28 17.67 7.89
CA ALA A 191 11.11 18.44 6.65
C ALA A 191 11.78 17.73 5.46
N GLY A 192 11.10 17.67 4.32
CA GLY A 192 11.62 17.04 3.09
C GLY A 192 11.56 15.50 3.06
N TRP A 193 11.10 14.84 4.12
CA TRP A 193 11.06 13.37 4.19
C TRP A 193 9.99 12.73 3.29
N LEU A 194 8.96 13.50 2.89
CA LEU A 194 7.80 13.00 2.14
C LEU A 194 8.18 12.25 0.85
N GLY A 195 9.18 12.76 0.11
CA GLY A 195 9.59 12.20 -1.18
C GLY A 195 10.83 11.30 -1.12
N ARG A 196 11.37 11.01 0.08
CA ARG A 196 12.59 10.22 0.25
C ARG A 196 12.27 8.73 0.39
N GLY A 197 12.97 7.89 -0.37
CA GLY A 197 12.97 6.44 -0.19
C GLY A 197 13.78 6.00 1.04
N GLY A 198 13.86 4.68 1.26
CA GLY A 198 14.58 4.10 2.39
C GLY A 198 13.97 4.45 3.76
N SER A 199 14.77 4.36 4.81
CA SER A 199 14.39 4.70 6.19
C SER A 199 15.35 5.74 6.77
N MET A 200 14.86 6.96 7.01
CA MET A 200 15.66 8.03 7.63
C MET A 200 15.99 7.76 9.11
N LEU A 201 15.20 6.90 9.77
CA LEU A 201 15.47 6.47 11.15
C LEU A 201 16.45 5.28 11.21
N GLY A 202 16.87 4.74 10.07
CA GLY A 202 17.44 3.39 10.04
C GLY A 202 16.37 2.32 10.33
N THR A 203 16.70 1.06 10.07
CA THR A 203 15.79 -0.06 10.37
C THR A 203 16.57 -1.36 10.46
N LYS A 204 16.15 -2.24 11.36
CA LYS A 204 16.73 -3.57 11.61
C LYS A 204 15.61 -4.59 11.78
N ARG A 205 15.96 -5.87 11.65
CA ARG A 205 15.04 -7.01 11.83
C ARG A 205 15.04 -7.57 13.27
N THR A 206 15.75 -6.93 14.19
CA THR A 206 15.92 -7.36 15.58
C THR A 206 14.58 -7.35 16.31
N LEU A 207 14.22 -8.46 16.96
CA LEU A 207 12.96 -8.63 17.69
C LEU A 207 13.11 -8.35 19.20
N PRO A 208 12.07 -7.81 19.88
CA PRO A 208 12.13 -7.45 21.29
C PRO A 208 12.52 -8.57 22.25
N LYS A 209 12.14 -9.82 21.98
CA LYS A 209 12.46 -10.97 22.85
C LYS A 209 13.95 -11.10 23.18
N THR A 210 14.84 -10.66 22.29
CA THR A 210 16.31 -10.71 22.50
C THR A 210 16.84 -9.63 23.43
N CYS A 211 16.08 -8.56 23.67
CA CYS A 211 16.54 -7.36 24.40
C CYS A 211 15.42 -6.73 25.25
N MET A 212 14.46 -7.53 25.72
CA MET A 212 13.22 -7.08 26.35
C MET A 212 13.48 -6.20 27.59
N GLU A 213 14.34 -6.64 28.50
CA GLU A 213 14.64 -5.90 29.74
C GLU A 213 15.17 -4.49 29.47
N LYS A 214 16.08 -4.36 28.50
CA LYS A 214 16.64 -3.07 28.09
C LYS A 214 15.63 -2.18 27.37
N ILE A 215 14.71 -2.78 26.62
CA ILE A 215 13.58 -2.05 26.01
C ILE A 215 12.69 -1.48 27.13
N VAL A 216 12.31 -2.31 28.10
CA VAL A 216 11.49 -1.91 29.25
C VAL A 216 12.16 -0.80 30.06
N GLU A 217 13.46 -0.92 30.32
CA GLU A 217 14.25 0.11 31.01
C GLU A 217 14.17 1.46 30.28
N ASN A 218 14.36 1.46 28.96
CA ASN A 218 14.30 2.68 28.16
C ASN A 218 12.88 3.23 28.02
N VAL A 219 11.85 2.38 27.90
CA VAL A 219 10.44 2.79 27.93
C VAL A 219 10.13 3.55 29.23
N ARG A 220 10.61 3.04 30.37
CA ARG A 220 10.50 3.71 31.67
C ARG A 220 11.31 5.01 31.70
N LYS A 221 12.58 4.98 31.29
CA LYS A 221 13.52 6.13 31.33
C LYS A 221 13.01 7.33 30.54
N PHE A 222 12.47 7.10 29.35
CA PHE A 222 11.93 8.16 28.49
C PHE A 222 10.43 8.43 28.71
N ASN A 223 9.81 7.73 29.67
CA ASN A 223 8.37 7.80 29.98
C ASN A 223 7.49 7.62 28.73
N ILE A 224 7.82 6.64 27.88
CA ILE A 224 7.12 6.34 26.63
C ILE A 224 5.74 5.77 26.96
N GLN A 225 4.67 6.42 26.51
CA GLN A 225 3.28 6.01 26.78
C GLN A 225 2.55 5.51 25.53
N ALA A 226 3.14 5.75 24.36
CA ALA A 226 2.65 5.31 23.07
C ALA A 226 3.81 4.88 22.17
N LEU A 227 3.67 3.76 21.46
CA LEU A 227 4.67 3.22 20.55
C LEU A 227 4.08 3.03 19.15
N LEU A 228 4.57 3.79 18.18
CA LEU A 228 4.23 3.64 16.77
C LEU A 228 5.37 2.92 16.05
N VAL A 229 5.10 1.72 15.54
CA VAL A 229 6.07 0.90 14.83
C VAL A 229 5.70 0.85 13.34
N ILE A 230 6.61 1.25 12.45
CA ILE A 230 6.36 1.23 11.01
C ILE A 230 7.26 0.16 10.40
N GLY A 231 6.67 -0.85 9.76
CA GLY A 231 7.48 -1.96 9.30
C GLY A 231 6.77 -3.19 8.80
N GLY A 232 7.56 -4.19 8.43
CA GLY A 232 7.09 -5.44 7.87
C GLY A 232 6.60 -6.43 8.93
N PHE A 233 6.72 -7.72 8.63
CA PHE A 233 6.29 -8.78 9.55
C PHE A 233 7.04 -8.72 10.90
N GLU A 234 8.31 -8.35 10.92
CA GLU A 234 9.08 -8.18 12.17
C GLU A 234 8.53 -7.04 13.06
N ALA A 235 7.90 -6.02 12.49
CA ALA A 235 7.24 -4.97 13.26
C ALA A 235 6.00 -5.53 13.96
N TYR A 236 5.17 -6.27 13.20
CA TYR A 236 3.97 -6.93 13.71
C TYR A 236 4.31 -7.95 14.80
N GLU A 237 5.25 -8.85 14.53
CA GLU A 237 5.71 -9.85 15.49
C GLU A 237 6.35 -9.20 16.71
N GLY A 238 7.15 -8.14 16.52
CA GLY A 238 7.76 -7.42 17.63
C GLY A 238 6.72 -6.79 18.56
N VAL A 239 5.69 -6.13 18.03
CA VAL A 239 4.60 -5.59 18.86
C VAL A 239 3.83 -6.71 19.55
N LEU A 240 3.59 -7.84 18.88
CA LEU A 240 2.96 -9.00 19.51
C LEU A 240 3.78 -9.51 20.72
N GLN A 241 5.11 -9.60 20.58
CA GLN A 241 6.00 -9.99 21.68
C GLN A 241 5.94 -9.00 22.85
N LEU A 242 5.85 -7.69 22.58
CA LEU A 242 5.69 -6.67 23.63
C LEU A 242 4.35 -6.80 24.36
N VAL A 243 3.27 -7.10 23.62
CA VAL A 243 1.94 -7.32 24.20
C VAL A 243 1.90 -8.56 25.08
N GLU A 244 2.50 -9.67 24.63
CA GLU A 244 2.60 -10.90 25.42
C GLU A 244 3.42 -10.71 26.70
N ALA A 245 4.40 -9.80 26.68
CA ALA A 245 5.24 -9.47 27.83
C ALA A 245 4.57 -8.51 28.85
N ARG A 246 3.38 -7.96 28.57
CA ARG A 246 2.65 -7.07 29.51
C ARG A 246 2.35 -7.70 30.86
N GLY A 247 2.18 -9.03 30.91
CA GLY A 247 1.97 -9.76 32.15
C GLY A 247 3.20 -9.78 33.08
N GLN A 248 4.39 -9.52 32.53
CA GLN A 248 5.66 -9.49 33.27
C GLN A 248 6.16 -8.06 33.50
N TYR A 249 5.87 -7.14 32.58
CA TYR A 249 6.36 -5.76 32.60
C TYR A 249 5.21 -4.77 32.45
N GLU A 250 4.85 -4.08 33.53
CA GLU A 250 3.77 -3.09 33.54
C GLU A 250 4.11 -1.83 32.72
N GLU A 251 5.39 -1.60 32.41
CA GLU A 251 5.86 -0.54 31.51
C GLU A 251 5.39 -0.75 30.07
N LEU A 252 5.06 -1.99 29.69
CA LEU A 252 4.57 -2.32 28.35
C LEU A 252 3.05 -2.17 28.23
N CYS A 253 2.36 -1.81 29.32
CA CYS A 253 0.93 -1.46 29.32
C CYS A 253 0.70 -0.06 28.72
N ILE A 254 1.23 0.16 27.53
CA ILE A 254 1.19 1.40 26.74
C ILE A 254 0.40 1.17 25.45
N ILE A 255 -0.02 2.24 24.78
CA ILE A 255 -0.70 2.14 23.49
C ILE A 255 0.32 1.77 22.40
N MET A 256 0.01 0.79 21.56
CA MET A 256 0.89 0.38 20.46
C MET A 256 0.14 0.37 19.14
N CYS A 257 0.79 0.84 18.07
CA CYS A 257 0.23 0.76 16.72
C CYS A 257 1.29 0.32 15.73
N VAL A 258 0.94 -0.59 14.83
CA VAL A 258 1.79 -1.01 13.71
C VAL A 258 1.24 -0.44 12.41
N ILE A 259 2.05 0.30 11.67
CA ILE A 259 1.80 0.64 10.26
C ILE A 259 2.57 -0.35 9.38
N PRO A 260 1.86 -1.24 8.65
CA PRO A 260 2.50 -2.18 7.74
C PRO A 260 3.30 -1.49 6.64
N ALA A 261 4.58 -1.86 6.50
CA ALA A 261 5.50 -1.33 5.50
C ALA A 261 6.49 -2.41 5.05
N THR A 262 6.27 -2.95 3.85
CA THR A 262 7.08 -4.01 3.23
C THR A 262 6.75 -4.10 1.74
N ILE A 263 7.73 -4.43 0.91
CA ILE A 263 7.50 -4.67 -0.53
C ILE A 263 6.69 -5.95 -0.78
N SER A 264 6.74 -6.90 0.14
CA SER A 264 6.14 -8.23 0.00
C SER A 264 4.63 -8.24 0.18
N ASN A 265 4.08 -7.20 0.84
CA ASN A 265 2.68 -7.16 1.24
C ASN A 265 2.20 -8.37 2.06
N ASN A 266 3.03 -8.81 3.01
CA ASN A 266 2.84 -10.04 3.79
C ASN A 266 2.44 -9.80 5.26
N VAL A 267 1.98 -8.61 5.61
CA VAL A 267 1.60 -8.28 6.99
C VAL A 267 0.08 -8.48 7.17
N PRO A 268 -0.36 -9.27 8.17
CA PRO A 268 -1.78 -9.45 8.48
C PRO A 268 -2.48 -8.14 8.85
N GLY A 269 -3.78 -8.06 8.58
CA GLY A 269 -4.61 -6.91 8.97
C GLY A 269 -4.68 -5.79 7.95
N THR A 270 -4.00 -5.90 6.80
CA THR A 270 -4.12 -4.94 5.71
C THR A 270 -4.10 -5.58 4.32
N ASP A 271 -4.83 -4.97 3.39
CA ASP A 271 -4.78 -5.29 1.96
C ASP A 271 -3.53 -4.72 1.27
N PHE A 272 -2.99 -3.61 1.79
CA PHE A 272 -1.80 -2.94 1.26
C PHE A 272 -0.90 -2.43 2.38
N SER A 273 0.36 -2.84 2.32
CA SER A 273 1.46 -2.28 3.10
C SER A 273 2.18 -1.18 2.33
N LEU A 274 2.80 -0.25 3.06
CA LEU A 274 3.60 0.81 2.46
C LEU A 274 4.80 0.22 1.71
N GLY A 275 5.03 0.71 0.50
CA GLY A 275 6.13 0.34 -0.38
C GLY A 275 5.76 -0.75 -1.37
N SER A 276 4.59 -1.39 -1.22
CA SER A 276 4.10 -2.41 -2.13
C SER A 276 3.83 -1.85 -3.54
N ASP A 277 3.17 -0.70 -3.65
CA ASP A 277 2.92 -0.05 -4.95
C ASP A 277 4.22 0.42 -5.62
N THR A 278 5.13 1.03 -4.85
CA THR A 278 6.46 1.41 -5.36
C THR A 278 7.22 0.19 -5.87
N ALA A 279 7.15 -0.93 -5.16
CA ALA A 279 7.84 -2.15 -5.56
C ALA A 279 7.29 -2.77 -6.84
N VAL A 280 5.96 -2.82 -6.98
CA VAL A 280 5.31 -3.32 -8.21
C VAL A 280 5.69 -2.43 -9.40
N ASN A 281 5.69 -1.10 -9.24
CA ASN A 281 6.11 -0.20 -10.32
C ASN A 281 7.58 -0.41 -10.70
N ALA A 282 8.48 -0.55 -9.72
CA ALA A 282 9.90 -0.81 -9.97
C ALA A 282 10.13 -2.16 -10.70
N ALA A 283 9.40 -3.20 -10.28
CA ALA A 283 9.45 -4.51 -10.92
C ALA A 283 8.87 -4.47 -12.34
N MET A 284 7.74 -3.78 -12.54
CA MET A 284 7.10 -3.58 -13.84
C MET A 284 8.02 -2.86 -14.81
N GLU A 285 8.61 -1.73 -14.42
CA GLU A 285 9.55 -0.98 -15.27
C GLU A 285 10.77 -1.82 -15.65
N SER A 286 11.29 -2.62 -14.73
CA SER A 286 12.40 -3.53 -14.99
C SER A 286 12.01 -4.61 -16.01
N CYS A 287 10.83 -5.21 -15.83
CA CYS A 287 10.29 -6.20 -16.77
C CYS A 287 10.01 -5.60 -18.15
N ASP A 288 9.51 -4.37 -18.24
CA ASP A 288 9.28 -3.71 -19.54
C ASP A 288 10.59 -3.53 -20.32
N ARG A 289 11.68 -3.14 -19.64
CA ARG A 289 13.02 -3.03 -20.24
C ARG A 289 13.56 -4.39 -20.68
N ILE A 290 13.34 -5.44 -19.87
CA ILE A 290 13.69 -6.82 -20.22
C ILE A 290 12.89 -7.29 -21.45
N LYS A 291 11.59 -7.02 -21.48
CA LYS A 291 10.70 -7.34 -22.60
C LYS A 291 11.11 -6.64 -23.89
N GLN A 292 11.60 -5.41 -23.81
CA GLN A 292 12.15 -4.69 -24.97
C GLN A 292 13.40 -5.39 -25.53
N SER A 293 14.28 -5.88 -24.66
CA SER A 293 15.44 -6.69 -25.06
C SER A 293 15.01 -7.99 -25.75
N ALA A 294 14.01 -8.70 -25.20
CA ALA A 294 13.46 -9.92 -25.80
C ALA A 294 12.88 -9.68 -27.20
N SER A 295 12.14 -8.58 -27.37
CA SER A 295 11.54 -8.19 -28.65
C SER A 295 12.59 -7.90 -29.73
N GLY A 296 13.77 -7.39 -29.36
CA GLY A 296 14.86 -7.09 -30.30
C GLY A 296 15.53 -8.33 -30.89
N THR A 297 15.64 -9.42 -30.13
CA THR A 297 16.33 -10.65 -30.59
C THR A 297 15.39 -11.70 -31.17
N LYS A 298 14.06 -11.56 -30.96
CA LYS A 298 13.02 -12.56 -31.28
C LYS A 298 13.26 -13.91 -30.59
N ARG A 299 12.22 -14.73 -30.49
CA ARG A 299 12.23 -16.11 -29.96
C ARG A 299 13.01 -16.24 -28.64
N ARG A 300 12.67 -15.37 -27.68
CA ARG A 300 13.36 -15.32 -26.38
C ARG A 300 12.39 -15.32 -25.21
N VAL A 301 12.67 -16.16 -24.23
CA VAL A 301 11.97 -16.26 -22.95
C VAL A 301 12.87 -15.72 -21.84
N PHE A 302 12.31 -14.89 -20.97
CA PHE A 302 12.97 -14.46 -19.75
C PHE A 302 12.30 -15.04 -18.52
N ILE A 303 13.09 -15.63 -17.64
CA ILE A 303 12.68 -16.02 -16.29
C ILE A 303 13.17 -14.93 -15.35
N VAL A 304 12.21 -14.22 -14.76
CA VAL A 304 12.47 -13.07 -13.91
C VAL A 304 12.13 -13.42 -12.47
N GLU A 305 13.14 -13.39 -11.59
CA GLU A 305 12.95 -13.62 -10.17
C GLU A 305 12.56 -12.32 -9.46
N THR A 306 11.44 -12.38 -8.74
CA THR A 306 10.89 -11.32 -7.91
C THR A 306 11.05 -11.65 -6.43
N MET A 307 11.19 -10.62 -5.61
CA MET A 307 11.19 -10.76 -4.15
C MET A 307 9.78 -11.04 -3.62
N GLY A 308 9.66 -11.27 -2.32
CA GLY A 308 8.36 -11.38 -1.66
C GLY A 308 8.35 -12.33 -0.46
N GLY A 309 9.47 -12.97 -0.15
CA GLY A 309 9.47 -14.15 0.72
C GLY A 309 8.53 -15.19 0.13
N TYR A 310 7.72 -15.81 0.97
CA TYR A 310 6.65 -16.72 0.55
C TYR A 310 5.40 -16.00 0.02
N CYS A 311 5.35 -14.66 0.00
CA CYS A 311 4.20 -13.91 -0.49
C CYS A 311 4.30 -13.64 -1.99
N GLY A 312 3.41 -14.24 -2.77
CA GLY A 312 3.34 -14.11 -4.23
C GLY A 312 2.73 -12.80 -4.76
N TYR A 313 2.38 -11.85 -3.89
CA TYR A 313 1.73 -10.59 -4.25
C TYR A 313 2.50 -9.84 -5.33
N LEU A 314 3.80 -9.57 -5.07
CA LEU A 314 4.64 -8.78 -5.96
C LEU A 314 4.74 -9.44 -7.35
N SER A 315 4.93 -10.76 -7.39
CA SER A 315 5.01 -11.54 -8.63
C SER A 315 3.70 -11.53 -9.41
N THR A 316 2.58 -11.74 -8.73
CA THR A 316 1.26 -11.85 -9.37
C THR A 316 0.81 -10.50 -9.93
N VAL A 317 0.89 -9.44 -9.12
CA VAL A 317 0.47 -8.10 -9.55
C VAL A 317 1.39 -7.55 -10.64
N THR A 318 2.71 -7.76 -10.51
CA THR A 318 3.66 -7.41 -11.58
C THR A 318 3.35 -8.20 -12.84
N GLY A 319 3.07 -9.50 -12.74
CA GLY A 319 2.75 -10.38 -13.87
C GLY A 319 1.56 -9.90 -14.68
N ILE A 320 0.50 -9.45 -14.01
CA ILE A 320 -0.65 -8.84 -14.69
C ILE A 320 -0.24 -7.51 -15.33
N ALA A 321 0.47 -6.65 -14.61
CA ALA A 321 0.89 -5.33 -15.11
C ALA A 321 1.81 -5.40 -16.34
N VAL A 322 2.59 -6.48 -16.47
CA VAL A 322 3.52 -6.67 -17.58
C VAL A 322 3.01 -7.66 -18.62
N GLY A 323 1.85 -8.30 -18.41
CA GLY A 323 1.37 -9.39 -19.26
C GLY A 323 2.38 -10.53 -19.35
N ALA A 324 2.75 -11.09 -18.18
CA ALA A 324 3.59 -12.26 -18.08
C ALA A 324 2.82 -13.52 -18.51
N ASP A 325 3.53 -14.47 -19.11
CA ASP A 325 3.00 -15.73 -19.59
C ASP A 325 2.80 -16.74 -18.46
N ALA A 326 3.59 -16.64 -17.39
CA ALA A 326 3.41 -17.44 -16.19
C ALA A 326 3.94 -16.67 -14.99
N ALA A 327 3.38 -16.95 -13.81
CA ALA A 327 3.89 -16.44 -12.54
C ALA A 327 3.86 -17.56 -11.49
N TYR A 328 5.02 -18.00 -11.03
CA TYR A 328 5.15 -19.02 -9.98
C TYR A 328 5.20 -18.38 -8.60
N VAL A 329 4.33 -18.83 -7.69
CA VAL A 329 4.20 -18.33 -6.32
C VAL A 329 4.01 -19.49 -5.35
N TYR A 330 4.22 -19.25 -4.05
CA TYR A 330 4.11 -20.30 -3.03
C TYR A 330 2.66 -20.71 -2.78
N GLU A 331 1.74 -19.73 -2.86
CA GLU A 331 0.33 -19.92 -2.55
C GLU A 331 -0.46 -20.69 -3.62
N ASP A 332 0.15 -20.91 -4.80
CA ASP A 332 -0.43 -21.67 -5.92
C ASP A 332 0.56 -22.80 -6.27
N PRO A 333 0.51 -23.93 -5.53
CA PRO A 333 1.44 -25.04 -5.72
C PRO A 333 1.40 -25.58 -7.14
N PHE A 334 2.58 -25.92 -7.67
CA PHE A 334 2.73 -26.38 -9.04
C PHE A 334 3.66 -27.59 -9.13
N THR A 335 3.39 -28.44 -10.10
CA THR A 335 4.10 -29.69 -10.36
C THR A 335 4.92 -29.61 -11.64
N ILE A 336 5.70 -30.65 -11.93
CA ILE A 336 6.42 -30.76 -13.22
C ILE A 336 5.46 -30.78 -14.43
N HIS A 337 4.22 -31.27 -14.26
CA HIS A 337 3.21 -31.26 -15.31
C HIS A 337 2.77 -29.83 -15.64
N ASP A 338 2.60 -28.99 -14.62
CA ASP A 338 2.27 -27.56 -14.82
C ASP A 338 3.42 -26.84 -15.50
N LEU A 339 4.67 -27.11 -15.10
CA LEU A 339 5.85 -26.54 -15.76
C LEU A 339 5.92 -26.93 -17.23
N LYS A 340 5.71 -28.22 -17.54
CA LYS A 340 5.66 -28.72 -18.92
C LYS A 340 4.56 -28.01 -19.72
N ALA A 341 3.35 -27.90 -19.17
CA ALA A 341 2.24 -27.23 -19.83
C ALA A 341 2.55 -25.74 -20.15
N ASN A 342 3.22 -25.03 -19.24
CA ASN A 342 3.65 -23.65 -19.47
C ASN A 342 4.70 -23.55 -20.59
N VAL A 343 5.64 -24.51 -20.67
CA VAL A 343 6.65 -24.55 -21.73
C VAL A 343 6.00 -24.86 -23.09
N GLU A 344 5.07 -25.81 -23.15
CA GLU A 344 4.30 -26.13 -24.35
C GLU A 344 3.49 -24.92 -24.82
N HIS A 345 2.82 -24.23 -23.88
CA HIS A 345 2.09 -22.99 -24.16
C HIS A 345 2.99 -21.90 -24.76
N LEU A 346 4.16 -21.65 -24.17
CA LEU A 346 5.13 -20.70 -24.74
C LEU A 346 5.66 -21.14 -26.09
N THR A 347 5.90 -22.44 -26.27
CA THR A 347 6.36 -23.02 -27.53
C THR A 347 5.37 -22.76 -28.65
N ASP A 348 4.07 -22.94 -28.39
CA ASP A 348 3.03 -22.64 -29.37
C ASP A 348 2.89 -21.15 -29.62
N LYS A 349 2.99 -20.33 -28.56
CA LYS A 349 3.01 -18.87 -28.70
C LYS A 349 4.14 -18.39 -29.60
N MET A 350 5.34 -18.98 -29.52
CA MET A 350 6.49 -18.60 -30.36
C MET A 350 6.30 -18.88 -31.86
N LYS A 351 5.31 -19.71 -32.24
CA LYS A 351 4.94 -19.95 -33.64
C LYS A 351 4.06 -18.82 -34.21
N THR A 352 3.51 -17.96 -33.35
CA THR A 352 2.71 -16.79 -33.74
C THR A 352 3.59 -15.55 -34.00
N ASP A 353 2.96 -14.39 -34.27
CA ASP A 353 3.65 -13.11 -34.43
C ASP A 353 4.34 -12.63 -33.14
N ILE A 354 3.89 -13.09 -31.97
CA ILE A 354 4.47 -12.70 -30.68
C ILE A 354 5.56 -13.68 -30.28
N GLN A 355 6.77 -13.41 -30.76
CA GLN A 355 7.94 -14.26 -30.53
C GLN A 355 8.73 -13.87 -29.26
N ARG A 356 8.05 -13.72 -28.13
CA ARG A 356 8.67 -13.46 -26.82
C ARG A 356 7.89 -14.09 -25.68
N GLY A 357 8.60 -14.49 -24.63
CA GLY A 357 8.02 -15.01 -23.39
C GLY A 357 8.56 -14.29 -22.15
N LEU A 358 7.71 -14.14 -21.14
CA LEU A 358 8.09 -13.63 -19.84
C LEU A 358 7.47 -14.49 -18.74
N VAL A 359 8.31 -15.08 -17.91
CA VAL A 359 7.93 -15.92 -16.78
C VAL A 359 8.42 -15.24 -15.51
N LEU A 360 7.51 -15.00 -14.56
CA LEU A 360 7.86 -14.48 -13.25
C LEU A 360 7.96 -15.62 -12.25
N ARG A 361 8.92 -15.54 -11.33
CA ARG A 361 9.08 -16.50 -10.24
C ARG A 361 9.32 -15.76 -8.94
N ASN A 362 8.46 -15.95 -7.96
CA ASN A 362 8.71 -15.51 -6.59
C ASN A 362 9.90 -16.29 -5.98
N GLU A 363 10.77 -15.60 -5.25
CA GLU A 363 12.02 -16.14 -4.68
C GLU A 363 11.84 -17.40 -3.81
N LYS A 364 10.70 -17.57 -3.13
CA LYS A 364 10.40 -18.74 -2.29
C LYS A 364 9.14 -19.50 -2.75
N CYS A 365 8.83 -19.49 -4.05
CA CYS A 365 7.68 -20.22 -4.57
C CYS A 365 7.77 -21.74 -4.36
N HIS A 366 8.98 -22.30 -4.38
CA HIS A 366 9.25 -23.73 -4.20
C HIS A 366 10.72 -23.91 -3.81
N GLU A 367 11.02 -24.93 -3.01
CA GLU A 367 12.39 -25.23 -2.52
C GLU A 367 13.31 -25.71 -3.66
N HIS A 368 12.88 -26.73 -4.40
CA HIS A 368 13.70 -27.34 -5.47
C HIS A 368 13.55 -26.69 -6.85
N TYR A 369 12.40 -26.10 -7.18
CA TYR A 369 12.19 -25.41 -8.46
C TYR A 369 12.73 -23.98 -8.39
N THR A 370 14.05 -23.89 -8.38
CA THR A 370 14.81 -22.64 -8.36
C THR A 370 14.75 -21.92 -9.71
N THR A 371 15.14 -20.64 -9.73
CA THR A 371 15.30 -19.88 -11.00
C THR A 371 16.22 -20.59 -11.98
N GLU A 372 17.30 -21.19 -11.47
CA GLU A 372 18.25 -21.97 -12.28
C GLU A 372 17.62 -23.26 -12.82
N PHE A 373 16.85 -23.97 -11.99
CA PHE A 373 16.12 -25.16 -12.45
C PHE A 373 15.14 -24.82 -13.57
N LEU A 374 14.31 -23.78 -13.39
CA LEU A 374 13.37 -23.33 -14.42
C LEU A 374 14.10 -22.90 -15.69
N TYR A 375 15.23 -22.21 -15.56
CA TYR A 375 16.06 -21.85 -16.71
C TYR A 375 16.55 -23.07 -17.49
N ASN A 376 17.10 -24.06 -16.81
CA ASN A 376 17.59 -25.27 -17.46
C ASN A 376 16.47 -26.07 -18.11
N LEU A 377 15.30 -26.16 -17.45
CA LEU A 377 14.11 -26.80 -18.00
C LEU A 377 13.64 -26.10 -19.27
N TYR A 378 13.36 -24.79 -19.20
CA TYR A 378 12.86 -24.02 -20.34
C TYR A 378 13.86 -23.97 -21.49
N SER A 379 15.16 -23.91 -21.20
CA SER A 379 16.21 -23.95 -22.22
C SER A 379 16.30 -25.29 -22.94
N SER A 380 16.09 -26.39 -22.20
CA SER A 380 16.18 -27.75 -22.75
C SER A 380 14.94 -28.09 -23.58
N GLU A 381 13.76 -27.85 -23.02
CA GLU A 381 12.48 -28.16 -23.67
C GLU A 381 12.15 -27.17 -24.81
N GLY A 382 12.59 -25.92 -24.72
CA GLY A 382 12.44 -24.90 -25.76
C GLY A 382 13.48 -24.97 -26.89
N LYS A 383 14.41 -25.94 -26.85
CA LYS A 383 15.57 -26.00 -27.75
C LYS A 383 15.13 -26.05 -29.22
N GLY A 384 15.72 -25.16 -30.03
CA GLY A 384 15.39 -25.02 -31.45
C GLY A 384 14.17 -24.15 -31.73
N ILE A 385 13.43 -23.73 -30.69
CA ILE A 385 12.24 -22.88 -30.80
C ILE A 385 12.49 -21.51 -30.18
N PHE A 386 13.05 -21.46 -28.97
CA PHE A 386 13.43 -20.20 -28.30
C PHE A 386 14.66 -20.36 -27.40
N ASP A 387 15.32 -19.23 -27.13
CA ASP A 387 16.37 -19.13 -26.11
C ASP A 387 15.78 -18.67 -24.78
N CYS A 388 16.32 -19.18 -23.66
CA CYS A 388 15.97 -18.70 -22.33
C CYS A 388 17.06 -17.80 -21.74
N ARG A 389 16.69 -16.88 -20.83
CA ARG A 389 17.61 -16.06 -20.02
C ARG A 389 17.03 -15.84 -18.62
N ILE A 390 17.91 -15.63 -17.66
CA ILE A 390 17.54 -15.32 -16.27
C ILE A 390 17.76 -13.85 -15.94
N ASN A 391 16.90 -13.30 -15.11
CA ASN A 391 17.09 -11.99 -14.50
C ASN A 391 16.59 -12.02 -13.06
N VAL A 392 17.50 -11.82 -12.10
CA VAL A 392 17.13 -11.62 -10.70
C VAL A 392 17.05 -10.11 -10.45
N LEU A 393 15.84 -9.59 -10.25
CA LEU A 393 15.66 -8.14 -10.06
C LEU A 393 16.32 -7.62 -8.78
N GLY A 394 16.33 -8.46 -7.74
CA GLY A 394 16.94 -8.16 -6.45
C GLY A 394 16.41 -6.85 -5.84
N HIS A 395 17.30 -6.08 -5.22
CA HIS A 395 16.95 -4.90 -4.43
C HIS A 395 16.42 -3.71 -5.23
N LEU A 396 16.50 -3.73 -6.57
CA LEU A 396 15.86 -2.70 -7.41
C LEU A 396 14.35 -2.60 -7.16
N GLN A 397 13.75 -3.71 -6.71
CA GLN A 397 12.34 -3.80 -6.35
C GLN A 397 11.97 -2.97 -5.11
N GLN A 398 12.93 -2.49 -4.30
CA GLN A 398 12.61 -1.53 -3.23
C GLN A 398 12.25 -0.14 -3.78
N GLY A 399 12.56 0.10 -5.05
CA GLY A 399 12.41 1.39 -5.71
C GLY A 399 13.41 2.42 -5.21
N GLY A 400 13.25 3.64 -5.72
CA GLY A 400 14.01 4.81 -5.28
C GLY A 400 13.10 5.77 -4.51
N ALA A 401 12.54 6.74 -5.21
CA ALA A 401 11.54 7.62 -4.62
C ALA A 401 10.19 6.89 -4.51
N PRO A 402 9.45 7.05 -3.39
CA PRO A 402 8.12 6.46 -3.25
C PRO A 402 7.17 6.98 -4.32
N THR A 403 6.25 6.15 -4.79
CA THR A 403 5.16 6.55 -5.68
C THR A 403 4.21 7.54 -4.99
N PRO A 404 3.42 8.32 -5.75
CA PRO A 404 2.39 9.18 -5.16
C PRO A 404 1.42 8.41 -4.25
N PHE A 405 1.10 7.16 -4.59
CA PHE A 405 0.26 6.28 -3.78
C PHE A 405 0.89 6.03 -2.41
N ASP A 406 2.13 5.51 -2.34
CA ASP A 406 2.80 5.23 -1.07
C ASP A 406 3.05 6.49 -0.22
N ARG A 407 3.30 7.64 -0.86
CA ARG A 407 3.42 8.93 -0.16
C ARG A 407 2.11 9.34 0.51
N ASN A 408 1.01 9.30 -0.25
CA ASN A 408 -0.30 9.71 0.25
C ASN A 408 -0.82 8.72 1.29
N TYR A 409 -0.71 7.42 1.00
CA TYR A 409 -1.15 6.36 1.88
C TYR A 409 -0.35 6.35 3.19
N GLY A 410 0.98 6.49 3.14
CA GLY A 410 1.81 6.64 4.34
C GLY A 410 1.43 7.85 5.16
N THR A 411 1.18 8.99 4.52
CA THR A 411 0.68 10.21 5.20
C THR A 411 -0.67 9.95 5.89
N LYS A 412 -1.59 9.27 5.22
CA LYS A 412 -2.92 8.95 5.75
C LYS A 412 -2.85 8.00 6.95
N LEU A 413 -2.04 6.95 6.85
CA LEU A 413 -1.87 5.98 7.94
C LEU A 413 -1.19 6.63 9.15
N GLY A 414 -0.16 7.45 8.97
CA GLY A 414 0.51 8.13 10.09
C GLY A 414 -0.41 9.12 10.81
N VAL A 415 -1.22 9.90 10.07
CA VAL A 415 -2.23 10.79 10.67
C VAL A 415 -3.26 9.98 11.45
N LYS A 416 -3.85 8.95 10.85
CA LYS A 416 -4.90 8.14 11.48
C LYS A 416 -4.38 7.38 12.70
N ALA A 417 -3.18 6.82 12.61
CA ALA A 417 -2.55 6.10 13.72
C ALA A 417 -2.39 7.03 14.93
N VAL A 418 -1.82 8.23 14.74
CA VAL A 418 -1.63 9.16 15.86
C VAL A 418 -2.96 9.61 16.45
N LEU A 419 -3.96 9.98 15.63
CA LEU A 419 -5.26 10.39 16.15
C LEU A 419 -5.92 9.30 16.99
N TRP A 420 -5.90 8.05 16.51
CA TRP A 420 -6.39 6.90 17.25
C TRP A 420 -5.62 6.65 18.54
N MET A 421 -4.28 6.74 18.50
CA MET A 421 -3.44 6.58 19.69
C MET A 421 -3.72 7.68 20.72
N SER A 422 -3.89 8.94 20.29
CA SER A 422 -4.22 10.08 21.15
C SER A 422 -5.56 9.89 21.86
N GLU A 423 -6.57 9.41 21.15
CA GLU A 423 -7.88 9.08 21.72
C GLU A 423 -7.77 7.97 22.76
N LYS A 424 -7.11 6.85 22.40
CA LYS A 424 -6.89 5.73 23.30
C LYS A 424 -6.08 6.11 24.54
N LEU A 425 -5.08 6.97 24.39
CA LEU A 425 -4.31 7.51 25.52
C LEU A 425 -5.21 8.23 26.53
N GLN A 426 -6.14 9.06 26.05
CA GLN A 426 -7.08 9.78 26.93
C GLN A 426 -8.04 8.82 27.65
N GLU A 427 -8.53 7.77 26.97
CA GLU A 427 -9.43 6.77 27.57
C GLU A 427 -8.81 6.01 28.75
N VAL A 428 -7.51 5.70 28.64
CA VAL A 428 -6.79 4.86 29.61
C VAL A 428 -5.95 5.66 30.61
N TYR A 429 -5.85 6.98 30.45
CA TYR A 429 -5.07 7.83 31.33
C TYR A 429 -5.79 8.04 32.67
N ARG A 430 -5.17 7.58 33.76
CA ARG A 430 -5.72 7.70 35.11
C ARG A 430 -4.61 8.02 36.10
N LYS A 431 -4.86 8.98 37.00
CA LYS A 431 -3.96 9.35 38.11
C LYS A 431 -2.50 9.61 37.67
N GLY A 432 -2.29 10.24 36.50
CA GLY A 432 -0.95 10.56 36.01
C GLY A 432 -0.24 9.43 35.25
N ARG A 433 -0.89 8.28 35.04
CA ARG A 433 -0.29 7.12 34.38
C ARG A 433 -1.21 6.57 33.28
N VAL A 434 -0.59 6.10 32.19
CA VAL A 434 -1.23 5.30 31.15
C VAL A 434 -1.13 3.82 31.54
N PHE A 435 -2.26 3.11 31.56
CA PHE A 435 -2.29 1.67 31.78
C PHE A 435 -3.25 1.01 30.80
N ALA A 436 -2.70 0.52 29.68
CA ALA A 436 -3.44 -0.08 28.59
C ALA A 436 -3.13 -1.58 28.49
N ASN A 437 -4.00 -2.40 29.06
CA ASN A 437 -3.84 -3.86 29.07
C ASN A 437 -4.88 -4.59 28.20
N SER A 438 -5.85 -3.86 27.63
CA SER A 438 -6.86 -4.44 26.74
C SER A 438 -6.25 -4.83 25.38
N GLY A 439 -6.82 -5.82 24.70
CA GLY A 439 -6.33 -6.26 23.39
C GLY A 439 -6.41 -5.17 22.32
N ASP A 440 -7.43 -4.30 22.39
CA ASP A 440 -7.63 -3.17 21.47
C ASP A 440 -6.66 -2.00 21.67
N SER A 441 -5.76 -2.08 22.66
CA SER A 441 -4.70 -1.06 22.86
C SER A 441 -3.45 -1.30 22.03
N ALA A 442 -3.35 -2.43 21.31
CA ALA A 442 -2.23 -2.78 20.45
C ALA A 442 -2.74 -3.31 19.10
N CYS A 443 -2.70 -2.46 18.08
CA CYS A 443 -3.36 -2.74 16.79
C CYS A 443 -2.45 -2.57 15.58
N VAL A 444 -2.72 -3.33 14.52
CA VAL A 444 -2.24 -3.02 13.17
C VAL A 444 -3.26 -2.10 12.51
N ILE A 445 -2.82 -0.96 11.96
CA ILE A 445 -3.66 -0.11 11.13
C ILE A 445 -3.50 -0.50 9.66
N GLY A 446 -4.62 -0.69 8.96
CA GLY A 446 -4.59 -1.12 7.57
C GLY A 446 -5.87 -0.84 6.82
N LEU A 447 -5.77 -0.73 5.49
CA LEU A 447 -6.96 -0.82 4.65
C LEU A 447 -7.48 -2.27 4.69
N ARG A 448 -8.76 -2.45 5.03
CA ARG A 448 -9.49 -3.69 4.82
C ARG A 448 -10.73 -3.38 4.00
N LYS A 449 -10.79 -3.91 2.78
CA LYS A 449 -11.84 -3.64 1.79
C LYS A 449 -11.95 -2.15 1.47
N LYS A 450 -12.88 -1.44 2.12
CA LYS A 450 -13.22 -0.02 1.86
C LYS A 450 -12.78 0.93 2.98
N VAL A 451 -12.40 0.40 4.14
CA VAL A 451 -12.19 1.20 5.36
C VAL A 451 -10.79 0.99 5.92
N VAL A 452 -10.22 2.05 6.48
CA VAL A 452 -9.02 1.93 7.30
C VAL A 452 -9.47 1.47 8.68
N ALA A 453 -9.01 0.30 9.10
CA ALA A 453 -9.38 -0.33 10.36
C ALA A 453 -8.16 -0.53 11.25
N PHE A 454 -8.40 -0.65 12.55
CA PHE A 454 -7.42 -1.04 13.56
C PHE A 454 -7.76 -2.46 14.00
N SER A 455 -6.85 -3.40 13.78
CA SER A 455 -7.06 -4.80 14.12
C SER A 455 -6.11 -5.20 15.24
N PRO A 456 -6.60 -5.69 16.40
CA PRO A 456 -5.76 -6.13 17.50
C PRO A 456 -4.72 -7.16 17.05
N VAL A 457 -3.47 -7.00 17.48
CA VAL A 457 -2.37 -7.93 17.11
C VAL A 457 -2.65 -9.35 17.59
N THR A 458 -3.35 -9.50 18.72
CA THR A 458 -3.73 -10.79 19.30
C THR A 458 -4.83 -11.51 18.51
N GLU A 459 -5.69 -10.77 17.81
CA GLU A 459 -6.67 -11.36 16.89
C GLU A 459 -6.01 -11.78 15.59
N LEU A 460 -5.13 -10.94 15.05
CA LEU A 460 -4.36 -11.23 13.84
C LEU A 460 -3.46 -12.46 14.03
N LYS A 461 -2.95 -12.71 15.24
CA LYS A 461 -2.17 -13.91 15.57
C LYS A 461 -2.87 -15.20 15.15
N LYS A 462 -4.21 -15.26 15.26
CA LYS A 462 -5.02 -16.44 14.93
C LYS A 462 -5.06 -16.75 13.44
N VAL A 463 -4.88 -15.72 12.60
CA VAL A 463 -4.93 -15.78 11.13
C VAL A 463 -3.57 -15.55 10.48
N THR A 464 -2.49 -15.77 11.24
CA THR A 464 -1.11 -15.60 10.79
C THR A 464 -0.42 -16.95 10.69
N ASP A 465 0.22 -17.22 9.56
CA ASP A 465 1.26 -18.23 9.43
C ASP A 465 2.60 -17.59 9.79
N PHE A 466 3.15 -17.95 10.96
CA PHE A 466 4.43 -17.43 11.45
C PHE A 466 5.64 -18.12 10.81
N GLU A 467 5.49 -19.34 10.32
CA GLU A 467 6.57 -20.10 9.68
C GLU A 467 6.91 -19.48 8.32
N HIS A 468 5.89 -19.27 7.49
CA HIS A 468 6.03 -18.68 6.16
C HIS A 468 5.89 -17.15 6.17
N ARG A 469 5.47 -16.57 7.30
CA ARG A 469 5.26 -15.14 7.51
C ARG A 469 4.21 -14.57 6.57
N LEU A 470 3.03 -15.19 6.55
CA LEU A 470 1.92 -14.89 5.67
C LEU A 470 0.62 -14.66 6.46
N PRO A 471 -0.29 -13.80 5.96
CA PRO A 471 -1.69 -13.87 6.38
C PRO A 471 -2.38 -15.07 5.72
N GLN A 472 -3.35 -15.68 6.42
CA GLN A 472 -4.12 -16.81 5.86
C GLN A 472 -5.03 -16.42 4.69
N GLU A 473 -5.54 -15.18 4.69
CA GLU A 473 -6.40 -14.67 3.62
C GLU A 473 -5.69 -13.55 2.85
N GLN A 474 -5.64 -13.68 1.53
CA GLN A 474 -4.96 -12.75 0.63
C GLN A 474 -5.87 -12.41 -0.55
N TRP A 475 -6.35 -11.16 -0.60
CA TRP A 475 -7.34 -10.72 -1.60
C TRP A 475 -6.85 -10.84 -3.05
N TRP A 476 -5.54 -10.78 -3.26
CA TRP A 476 -4.92 -10.75 -4.59
C TRP A 476 -4.84 -12.14 -5.23
N LEU A 477 -5.06 -13.23 -4.48
CA LEU A 477 -5.15 -14.58 -5.05
C LEU A 477 -6.27 -14.68 -6.10
N ASN A 478 -7.33 -13.89 -5.94
CA ASN A 478 -8.41 -13.79 -6.92
C ASN A 478 -7.95 -13.22 -8.29
N LEU A 479 -6.78 -12.58 -8.34
CA LEU A 479 -6.21 -12.07 -9.59
C LEU A 479 -5.44 -13.15 -10.38
N ARG A 480 -5.16 -14.31 -9.79
CA ARG A 480 -4.38 -15.39 -10.42
C ARG A 480 -5.09 -15.96 -11.64
N LEU A 481 -6.41 -16.14 -11.55
CA LEU A 481 -7.23 -16.59 -12.66
C LEU A 481 -7.15 -15.61 -13.84
N MET A 482 -7.26 -14.31 -13.55
CA MET A 482 -7.12 -13.25 -14.55
C MET A 482 -5.75 -13.29 -15.24
N LEU A 483 -4.65 -13.54 -14.50
CA LEU A 483 -3.32 -13.68 -15.10
C LEU A 483 -3.29 -14.79 -16.14
N LYS A 484 -3.78 -16.00 -15.79
CA LYS A 484 -3.78 -17.14 -16.71
C LYS A 484 -4.73 -16.92 -17.90
N MET A 485 -5.89 -16.31 -17.68
CA MET A 485 -6.83 -15.98 -18.77
C MET A 485 -6.25 -14.98 -19.77
N LEU A 486 -5.63 -13.90 -19.29
CA LEU A 486 -5.00 -12.89 -20.15
C LEU A 486 -3.76 -13.42 -20.86
N ALA A 487 -3.13 -14.47 -20.33
CA ALA A 487 -2.06 -15.20 -21.00
C ALA A 487 -2.58 -16.29 -21.97
N ASN A 488 -3.89 -16.42 -22.18
CA ASN A 488 -4.50 -17.37 -23.12
C ASN A 488 -4.29 -18.86 -22.77
N TYR A 489 -4.31 -19.21 -21.47
CA TYR A 489 -4.44 -20.61 -21.05
C TYR A 489 -5.89 -21.06 -21.20
N GLN A 490 -6.10 -22.34 -21.52
CA GLN A 490 -7.43 -22.93 -21.56
C GLN A 490 -7.98 -23.07 -20.13
N ILE A 491 -8.89 -22.17 -19.75
CA ILE A 491 -9.51 -22.15 -18.42
C ILE A 491 -11.01 -21.92 -18.54
N SER A 492 -11.78 -22.52 -17.64
CA SER A 492 -13.22 -22.29 -17.56
C SER A 492 -13.54 -20.90 -17.01
N LEU A 493 -14.42 -20.18 -17.70
CA LEU A 493 -14.94 -18.88 -17.24
C LEU A 493 -15.79 -18.98 -15.96
N THR A 494 -16.24 -20.18 -15.60
CA THR A 494 -17.11 -20.41 -14.43
C THR A 494 -16.43 -20.14 -13.09
N GLU A 495 -15.09 -20.11 -13.04
CA GLU A 495 -14.32 -19.86 -11.82
C GLU A 495 -14.14 -18.36 -11.54
N TYR A 496 -14.50 -17.48 -12.48
CA TYR A 496 -14.39 -16.04 -12.31
C TYR A 496 -15.53 -15.49 -11.46
N ILE A 497 -15.17 -14.74 -10.41
CA ILE A 497 -16.14 -14.06 -9.55
C ILE A 497 -16.51 -12.72 -10.18
N SER A 498 -17.66 -12.71 -10.88
CA SER A 498 -18.23 -11.52 -11.49
C SER A 498 -18.67 -10.48 -10.46
N GLY A 499 -18.53 -9.19 -10.82
CA GLY A 499 -19.04 -8.09 -10.04
C GLY A 499 -20.56 -8.04 -10.04
N THR A 500 -21.15 -7.78 -8.87
CA THR A 500 -22.60 -7.59 -8.75
C THR A 500 -23.00 -6.18 -9.21
N MET A 501 -24.24 -6.07 -9.70
CA MET A 501 -24.85 -4.76 -9.93
C MET A 501 -25.17 -4.10 -8.58
N GLU A 502 -24.56 -2.95 -8.33
CA GLU A 502 -24.77 -2.15 -7.11
C GLU A 502 -25.36 -0.79 -7.50
N HIS A 503 -26.27 -0.26 -6.68
CA HIS A 503 -26.73 1.11 -6.83
C HIS A 503 -25.68 2.10 -6.32
N VAL A 504 -25.66 3.29 -6.90
CA VAL A 504 -24.79 4.37 -6.43
C VAL A 504 -25.31 4.84 -5.08
N THR A 505 -24.58 4.50 -4.01
CA THR A 505 -24.95 4.82 -2.63
C THR A 505 -24.96 6.35 -2.43
N ARG A 506 -26.15 6.93 -2.32
CA ARG A 506 -26.37 8.31 -1.86
C ARG A 506 -26.45 8.29 -0.33
N ARG A 507 -25.78 9.24 0.35
CA ARG A 507 -25.91 9.38 1.81
C ARG A 507 -27.38 9.60 2.18
N GLY A 508 -27.91 8.78 3.08
CA GLY A 508 -29.11 9.12 3.83
C GLY A 508 -28.77 10.15 4.93
N PRO A 509 -29.75 10.94 5.41
CA PRO A 509 -29.53 11.96 6.46
C PRO A 509 -28.91 11.42 7.77
N GLU A 510 -29.05 10.12 8.05
CA GLU A 510 -28.63 9.49 9.31
C GLU A 510 -27.15 9.06 9.33
N GLU A 511 -26.48 8.91 8.18
CA GLU A 511 -25.07 8.47 8.12
C GLU A 511 -24.04 9.59 8.38
N VAL A 512 -24.47 10.82 8.65
CA VAL A 512 -23.59 11.99 8.83
C VAL A 512 -22.91 12.00 10.22
N ARG A 513 -23.25 11.06 11.11
CA ARG A 513 -22.81 11.04 12.52
C ARG A 513 -21.78 9.97 12.91
N SER A 514 -21.29 9.12 11.99
CA SER A 514 -20.33 8.03 12.31
C SER A 514 -18.92 8.19 11.76
#